data_AF-A0A7W8TDA4-F1
#
_entry.id   AF-A0A7W8TDA4-F1
#
_cell.length_a   1.000
_cell.length_b   1.000
_cell.length_c   1.000
_cell.angle_alpha   90.00
_cell.angle_beta   90.00
_cell.angle_gamma   90.00
#
_symmetry.space_group_name_H-M   'P 1'
#
loop_
_entity.id
_entity.type
_entity.pdbx_description
1 polymer ?
#
loop_
_entity_poly.entity_id
_entity_poly.type
_entity_poly.pdbx_seq_one_letter_code
_entity_poly.pdbx_strand_id
1 'polypeptide(L)' 'MTDDDLAFLPLKVTHIDRGGRRVFDPQDKRRLIDA' A
#
# COMPACT_ATOMS: atom_id res chain seq x y z
N MET A 1 2.74 -14.48 7.57
CA MET A 1 2.33 -13.48 6.55
C MET A 1 3.59 -13.06 5.83
N THR A 2 3.88 -13.73 4.72
CA THR A 2 4.95 -13.33 3.81
C THR A 2 4.48 -12.11 3.00
N ASP A 3 5.40 -11.37 2.37
CA ASP A 3 5.03 -10.21 1.53
C ASP A 3 4.09 -10.59 0.38
N ASP A 4 4.19 -11.84 -0.08
CA ASP A 4 3.31 -12.45 -1.09
C ASP A 4 1.85 -12.56 -0.63
N ASP A 5 1.61 -12.81 0.66
CA ASP A 5 0.26 -12.85 1.25
C ASP A 5 -0.40 -11.47 1.29
N LEU A 6 0.30 -10.38 0.94
CA LEU A 6 -0.25 -9.03 0.89
C LEU A 6 -0.35 -8.51 -0.55
N ALA A 7 0.05 -9.30 -1.55
CA ALA A 7 0.07 -8.91 -2.96
C ALA A 7 -1.33 -8.80 -3.60
N PHE A 8 -2.34 -9.44 -3.01
CA PHE A 8 -3.73 -9.33 -3.46
C PHE A 8 -4.48 -8.12 -2.88
N LEU A 9 -3.89 -7.43 -1.89
CA LEU A 9 -4.51 -6.25 -1.31
C LEU A 9 -4.38 -5.09 -2.29
N PRO A 10 -5.46 -4.31 -2.51
CA PRO A 10 -5.48 -3.24 -3.52
C PRO A 10 -4.42 -2.15 -3.29
N LEU A 11 -3.89 -2.02 -2.07
CA LEU A 11 -2.81 -1.10 -1.74
C LEU A 11 -1.89 -1.72 -0.67
N LYS A 12 -0.60 -1.93 -1.00
CA LYS A 12 0.38 -2.31 0.01
C LYS A 12 0.76 -1.11 0.89
N VAL A 13 0.74 -1.30 2.21
CA VAL A 13 1.23 -0.30 3.17
C VAL A 13 2.75 -0.41 3.23
N THR A 14 3.46 0.67 2.94
CA THR A 14 4.93 0.72 2.99
C THR A 14 5.43 1.03 4.40
N HIS A 15 4.79 1.97 5.09
CA HIS A 15 5.10 2.32 6.48
C HIS A 15 3.98 3.13 7.14
N ILE A 16 4.13 3.38 8.45
CA ILE A 16 3.29 4.29 9.24
C ILE A 16 4.09 5.57 9.48
N ASP A 17 3.50 6.74 9.19
CA ASP A 17 4.14 8.02 9.44
C ASP A 17 4.15 8.38 10.95
N ARG A 18 4.84 9.47 11.32
CA ARG A 18 4.90 9.94 12.72
C ARG A 18 3.53 10.32 13.32
N GLY A 19 2.52 10.51 12.48
CA GLY A 19 1.14 10.83 12.89
C GLY A 19 0.23 9.61 12.93
N GLY A 20 0.74 8.39 12.75
CA GLY A 20 -0.04 7.16 12.75
C GLY A 20 -0.81 6.91 11.44
N ARG A 21 -0.54 7.68 10.38
CA ARG A 21 -1.19 7.48 9.08
C ARG A 21 -0.50 6.38 8.30
N ARG A 22 -1.29 5.52 7.67
CA ARG A 22 -0.82 4.48 6.76
C ARG A 22 -0.35 5.12 5.46
N VAL A 23 0.91 4.92 5.11
CA VAL A 23 1.48 5.35 3.84
C VAL A 23 1.52 4.15 2.91
N PHE A 24 0.79 4.25 1.80
CA PHE A 24 0.73 3.20 0.79
C PHE A 24 1.77 3.41 -0.30
N ASP A 25 2.12 2.33 -0.98
CA ASP A 25 3.05 2.35 -2.11
C ASP A 25 2.56 3.33 -3.20
N PRO A 26 3.41 4.27 -3.66
CA PRO A 26 3.03 5.25 -4.67
C PRO A 26 2.58 4.64 -6.01
N GLN A 27 3.15 3.50 -6.40
CA GLN A 27 2.80 2.79 -7.63
C GLN A 27 1.41 2.14 -7.49
N ASP A 28 1.12 1.53 -6.34
CA ASP A 28 -0.21 0.97 -6.08
C ASP A 28 -1.29 2.07 -6.03
N LYS A 29 -0.99 3.22 -5.43
CA LYS A 29 -1.89 4.39 -5.46
C LYS A 29 -2.18 4.85 -6.89
N ARG A 30 -1.18 4.83 -7.77
CA ARG A 30 -1.34 5.21 -9.18
C ARG A 30 -2.29 4.27 -9.90
N ARG A 31 -2.11 2.95 -9.73
CA ARG A 31 -2.99 1.93 -10.31
C ARG A 31 -4.45 2.11 -9.91
N LEU A 32 -4.72 2.53 -8.68
CA LEU A 32 -6.10 2.79 -8.22
C LEU A 32 -6.74 4.01 -8.87
N ILE A 33 -5.96 5.04 -9.23
CA ILE A 33 -6.47 6.26 -9.86
C ILE A 33 -6.73 6.04 -11.36
N ASP A 34 -5.88 5.24 -12.00
CA ASP A 34 -5.91 5.01 -13.45
C ASP A 34 -6.87 3.88 -13.87
N ALA A 35 -7.43 3.12 -12.92
CA ALA A 35 -8.41 2.04 -13.13
C ALA A 35 -9.85 2.56 -13.18
#